data_AF-A0A371MKB2-F1
#
_entry.id   AF-A0A371MKB2-F1
#
_cell.length_a   1.000
_cell.length_b   1.000
_cell.length_c   1.000
_cell.angle_alpha   90.00
_cell.angle_beta   90.00
_cell.angle_gamma   90.00
#
_symmetry.space_group_name_H-M   'P 1'
#
loop_
_entity.id
_entity.type
_entity.pdbx_description
1 polymer ?
#
loop_
_entity_poly.entity_id
_entity_poly.type
_entity_poly.pdbx_seq_one_letter_code
_entity_poly.pdbx_strand_id
1 'polypeptide(L)'
;MPNRSLDDFAGDDDGAADEPTAVDGADDSPDASDTDASDADDRDVSTLATYRWTPEAAACPQCGESVQKRWLDGDEYVCLDCKDW
;
A
#
# COMPACT_ATOMS: atom_id res chain seq x y z
N MET A 1 -14.02 -20.20 9.78
CA MET A 1 -12.70 -20.55 9.22
C MET A 1 -11.65 -19.99 10.17
N PRO A 2 -10.68 -20.77 10.69
CA PRO A 2 -9.61 -20.19 11.49
C PRO A 2 -8.76 -19.26 10.61
N ASN A 3 -8.49 -18.06 11.10
CA ASN A 3 -7.63 -17.09 10.42
C ASN A 3 -6.20 -17.64 10.49
N ARG A 4 -5.67 -18.07 9.35
CA ARG A 4 -4.31 -18.60 9.27
C ARG A 4 -3.34 -17.42 9.41
N SER A 5 -2.43 -17.49 10.38
CA SER A 5 -1.47 -16.41 10.64
C SER A 5 -0.51 -16.27 9.47
N LEU A 6 -0.05 -15.05 9.19
CA LEU A 6 0.90 -14.74 8.11
C LEU A 6 2.21 -15.55 8.24
N ASP A 7 2.61 -15.88 9.47
CA ASP A 7 3.78 -16.72 9.80
C ASP A 7 3.77 -18.10 9.13
N ASP A 8 2.60 -18.73 8.96
CA ASP A 8 2.51 -20.06 8.34
C ASP A 8 2.86 -20.02 6.84
N PHE A 9 2.69 -18.87 6.19
CA PHE A 9 3.05 -18.66 4.79
C PHE A 9 4.54 -18.33 4.62
N ALA A 10 5.21 -17.84 5.67
CA ALA A 10 6.60 -17.43 5.63
C ALA A 10 7.60 -18.59 5.68
N GLY A 11 7.17 -19.80 6.06
CA GLY A 11 7.97 -21.02 5.98
C GLY A 11 9.14 -21.02 6.97
N ASP A 12 9.00 -21.87 7.98
CA ASP A 12 10.04 -22.27 8.93
C ASP A 12 11.21 -22.94 8.17
N ASP A 13 12.19 -22.15 7.71
CA ASP A 13 13.44 -22.63 7.13
C ASP A 13 14.42 -22.98 8.27
N ASP A 14 14.21 -24.15 8.87
CA ASP A 14 15.14 -24.77 9.81
C ASP A 14 16.44 -25.18 9.07
N GLY A 15 17.39 -24.25 8.98
CA GLY A 15 18.76 -24.48 8.50
C GLY A 15 19.79 -23.80 9.42
N ALA A 16 20.48 -24.59 10.23
CA ALA A 16 21.33 -24.15 11.35
C ALA A 16 22.59 -23.33 11.00
N ALA A 17 22.89 -22.39 11.92
CA ALA A 17 24.18 -21.79 12.35
C ALA A 17 24.85 -20.71 11.48
N ASP A 18 24.90 -19.46 11.98
CA ASP A 18 26.07 -18.83 12.66
C ASP A 18 25.76 -17.33 12.91
N GLU A 19 25.98 -16.81 14.12
CA GLU A 19 25.71 -15.40 14.44
C GLU A 19 26.76 -14.46 13.85
N PRO A 20 26.35 -13.27 13.34
CA PRO A 20 26.99 -12.07 13.85
C PRO A 20 26.03 -10.91 14.15
N THR A 21 26.39 -10.22 15.23
CA THR A 21 25.91 -8.93 15.73
C THR A 21 25.72 -7.84 14.67
N ALA A 22 24.64 -7.07 14.73
CA ALA A 22 24.63 -5.59 14.73
C ALA A 22 23.20 -5.05 14.70
N VAL A 23 22.87 -4.19 15.66
CA VAL A 23 21.77 -3.24 15.56
C VAL A 23 22.22 -2.08 14.66
N ASP A 24 21.53 -1.83 13.56
CA ASP A 24 21.23 -0.48 13.01
C ASP A 24 20.40 -0.62 11.73
N GLY A 25 19.43 0.26 11.52
CA GLY A 25 18.67 0.32 10.28
C GLY A 25 17.17 0.20 10.46
N ALA A 26 16.58 1.23 11.06
CA ALA A 26 15.24 1.62 10.66
C ALA A 26 15.27 1.93 9.16
N ASP A 27 14.72 1.04 8.34
CA ASP A 27 14.27 1.38 7.01
C ASP A 27 12.95 0.65 6.78
N ASP A 28 11.89 1.31 7.26
CA ASP A 28 10.54 1.16 6.73
C ASP A 28 10.57 1.62 5.27
N SER A 29 11.22 0.82 4.40
CA SER A 29 10.97 0.87 2.98
C SER A 29 9.85 -0.13 2.72
N PRO A 30 8.60 0.31 2.56
CA PRO A 30 7.69 -0.49 1.77
C PRO A 30 8.34 -0.61 0.40
N ASP A 31 8.86 -1.80 0.07
CA ASP A 31 9.20 -2.21 -1.28
C ASP A 31 7.92 -2.09 -2.12
N ALA A 32 7.68 -0.89 -2.62
CA ALA A 32 6.58 -0.56 -3.51
C ALA A 32 7.07 -0.80 -4.94
N SER A 33 7.46 -2.04 -5.22
CA SER A 33 7.72 -2.51 -6.56
C SER A 33 6.49 -3.25 -7.12
N ASP A 34 5.29 -2.72 -6.89
CA ASP A 34 4.09 -3.10 -7.63
C ASP A 34 3.89 -2.08 -8.75
N THR A 35 4.71 -2.23 -9.80
CA THR A 35 4.45 -1.60 -11.10
C THR A 35 3.35 -2.41 -11.77
N ASP A 36 2.09 -2.22 -11.36
CA ASP A 36 0.96 -2.64 -12.18
C ASP A 36 0.70 -1.56 -13.25
N ALA A 37 1.51 -1.66 -14.30
CA ALA A 37 1.36 -0.84 -15.48
C ALA A 37 0.13 -1.32 -16.27
N SER A 38 -0.99 -0.62 -16.05
CA SER A 38 -2.04 -0.38 -17.05
C SER A 38 -2.70 -1.61 -17.66
N ASP A 39 -3.46 -2.38 -16.87
CA ASP A 39 -4.57 -3.13 -17.44
C ASP A 39 -5.73 -2.18 -17.70
N ALA A 40 -5.66 -1.47 -18.84
CA ALA A 40 -6.82 -0.78 -19.41
C ALA A 40 -7.80 -1.84 -19.96
N ASP A 41 -8.43 -2.61 -19.08
CA ASP A 41 -9.61 -3.41 -19.41
C ASP A 41 -10.69 -2.40 -19.83
N ASP A 42 -10.91 -2.29 -21.15
CA ASP A 42 -11.95 -1.51 -21.83
C ASP A 42 -13.35 -2.08 -21.53
N ARG A 43 -13.62 -2.39 -20.28
CA ARG A 43 -14.95 -2.61 -19.78
C ARG A 43 -15.42 -1.29 -19.22
N ASP A 44 -16.44 -0.73 -19.87
CA ASP A 44 -17.23 0.40 -19.41
C ASP A 44 -17.99 -0.01 -18.14
N VAL A 45 -17.24 -0.22 -17.07
CA VAL A 45 -17.73 -0.39 -15.72
C VAL A 45 -17.30 0.86 -14.98
N SER A 46 -18.28 1.64 -14.52
CA SER A 46 -18.02 2.78 -13.64
C SER A 46 -17.64 2.30 -12.24
N THR A 47 -16.61 1.47 -12.12
CA THR A 47 -16.07 1.06 -10.82
C THR A 47 -15.06 2.11 -10.40
N LEU A 48 -15.54 3.13 -9.68
CA LEU A 48 -14.65 4.05 -9.00
C LEU A 48 -13.76 3.24 -8.05
N ALA A 49 -12.45 3.36 -8.22
CA ALA A 49 -11.51 2.73 -7.31
C ALA A 49 -11.69 3.31 -5.90
N THR A 50 -11.81 2.45 -4.88
CA THR A 50 -11.95 2.91 -3.49
C THR A 50 -10.66 3.58 -2.97
N TYR A 51 -9.54 3.31 -3.65
CA TYR A 51 -8.21 3.82 -3.34
C TYR A 51 -7.42 4.01 -4.63
N ARG A 52 -6.58 5.04 -4.65
CA ARG A 52 -5.67 5.32 -5.77
C ARG A 52 -4.28 5.63 -5.24
N TRP A 53 -3.30 4.92 -5.80
CA TRP A 53 -1.90 5.25 -5.67
C TRP A 53 -1.42 5.93 -6.95
N THR A 54 -0.66 7.01 -6.83
CA THR A 54 0.01 7.66 -7.96
C THR A 54 1.47 7.94 -7.61
N PRO A 55 2.43 7.64 -8.52
CA PRO A 55 3.85 7.93 -8.27
C PRO A 55 4.08 9.44 -8.15
N GLU A 56 3.40 10.22 -8.98
CA GLU A 56 3.27 11.67 -8.83
C GLU A 56 2.27 11.96 -7.71
N ALA A 57 2.77 12.53 -6.61
CA ALA A 57 1.94 12.97 -5.51
C ALA A 57 0.94 14.03 -6.01
N ALA A 58 -0.33 13.84 -5.66
CA ALA A 58 -1.40 14.74 -6.05
C ALA A 58 -1.94 15.46 -4.81
N ALA A 59 -2.30 16.73 -4.98
CA ALA A 59 -2.81 17.56 -3.90
C ALA A 59 -4.15 17.02 -3.37
N CYS A 60 -4.26 16.93 -2.05
CA CYS A 60 -5.53 16.66 -1.39
C CYS A 60 -6.44 17.90 -1.49
N PRO A 61 -7.71 17.74 -1.88
CA PRO A 61 -8.64 18.86 -1.99
C PRO A 61 -9.06 19.47 -0.63
N GLN A 62 -8.90 18.73 0.48
CA GLN A 62 -9.22 19.22 1.84
C GLN A 62 -8.06 20.00 2.47
N CYS A 63 -6.87 19.40 2.56
CA CYS A 63 -5.73 20.00 3.24
C CYS A 63 -4.67 20.61 2.30
N GLY A 64 -4.74 20.35 1.00
CA GLY A 64 -3.75 20.81 0.00
C GLY A 64 -2.44 20.01 -0.01
N GLU A 65 -2.27 19.02 0.87
CA GLU A 65 -1.04 18.23 0.94
C GLU A 65 -0.90 17.30 -0.27
N SER A 66 0.28 17.27 -0.86
CA SER A 66 0.61 16.38 -1.97
C SER A 66 0.89 14.98 -1.45
N VAL A 67 -0.03 14.05 -1.71
CA VAL A 67 0.09 12.65 -1.28
C VAL A 67 0.06 11.70 -2.48
N GLN A 68 0.84 10.64 -2.40
CA GLN A 68 0.83 9.56 -3.40
C GLN A 68 -0.36 8.62 -3.21
N LYS A 69 -0.90 8.56 -1.99
CA LYS A 69 -1.98 7.67 -1.56
C LYS A 69 -3.23 8.50 -1.31
N ARG A 70 -4.33 8.22 -2.03
CA ARG A 70 -5.63 8.88 -1.81
C ARG A 70 -6.77 7.87 -1.82
N TRP A 71 -7.81 8.16 -1.06
CA TRP A 71 -8.95 7.30 -0.85
C TRP A 71 -10.24 7.99 -1.28
N LEU A 72 -11.15 7.22 -1.85
CA LEU A 72 -12.47 7.72 -2.19
C LEU A 72 -13.27 8.00 -0.90
N ASP A 73 -13.76 9.22 -0.78
CA ASP A 73 -14.68 9.73 0.22
C ASP A 73 -15.85 10.39 -0.53
N GLY A 74 -17.01 9.72 -0.54
CA GLY A 74 -18.11 10.05 -1.44
C GLY A 74 -17.68 9.95 -2.91
N ASP A 75 -17.50 11.10 -3.55
CA ASP A 75 -17.11 11.25 -4.96
C ASP A 75 -15.71 11.85 -5.14
N GLU A 76 -14.98 12.11 -4.05
CA GLU A 76 -13.68 12.79 -4.08
C GLU A 76 -12.55 11.94 -3.47
N TYR A 77 -11.33 12.10 -3.99
CA TYR A 77 -10.15 11.39 -3.47
C TYR A 77 -9.40 12.26 -2.46
N VAL A 78 -9.48 11.91 -1.18
CA VAL A 78 -8.85 12.61 -0.06
C VAL A 78 -7.64 11.85 0.48
N CYS A 79 -6.77 12.50 1.24
CA CYS A 79 -5.64 11.84 1.91
C CYS A 79 -6.12 10.98 3.10
N LEU A 80 -5.21 10.20 3.70
CA LEU A 80 -5.52 9.31 4.82
C LEU A 80 -6.09 10.07 6.03
N ASP A 81 -5.54 11.26 6.29
CA ASP A 81 -5.88 12.08 7.45
C ASP A 81 -7.25 12.76 7.31
N CYS A 82 -7.60 13.19 6.09
CA CYS A 82 -8.86 13.87 5.81
C CYS A 82 -10.04 12.94 5.52
N LYS A 83 -9.82 11.63 5.43
CA LYS A 83 -10.89 10.67 5.17
C LYS A 83 -11.75 10.45 6.42
N ASP A 84 -13.07 10.44 6.26
CA ASP A 84 -14.03 10.13 7.33
C ASP A 84 -14.25 8.60 7.40
N TRP A 85 -13.18 7.88 7.79
CA TRP A 85 -13.15 6.42 7.88
C TRP A 85 -13.84 5.87 9.14
#